data_AF-H2ZPY6-F1
#
_entry.id   AF-H2ZPY6-F1
#
_cell.length_a   1.000
_cell.length_b   1.000
_cell.length_c   1.000
_cell.angle_alpha   90.00
_cell.angle_beta   90.00
_cell.angle_gamma   90.00
#
_symmetry.space_group_name_H-M   'P 1'
#
loop_
_entity.id
_entity.type
_entity.pdbx_description
1 polymer ?
#
loop_
_entity_poly.entity_id
_entity_poly.type
_entity_poly.pdbx_seq_one_letter_code
_entity_poly.pdbx_strand_id
1 'polypeptide(L)'
;MSDPSLVLHRIPETLVEALMMSLRKSKVEELQLRTSVLKPKSKVVVPSMRKLLTTEQSNKASKSVGRKLPVPSNQIRDIVQHHCSNKLTKGAVEAIEVSFEKFFKYLCRDVMAICLHAGKKIVTQADIELVMKRQRFIKDNKSLQILIEQNFPLEYRQLFIPVASSVTLKQRKKN
;
A
#
# COMPACT_ATOMS: atom_id res chain seq x y z
N MET A 1 38.03 -9.48 39.07
CA MET A 1 36.60 -9.22 39.33
C MET A 1 36.07 -8.54 38.08
N SER A 2 35.15 -9.19 37.36
CA SER A 2 34.67 -8.73 36.05
C SER A 2 33.14 -8.83 36.03
N ASP A 3 32.49 -7.70 35.76
CA ASP A 3 31.03 -7.52 35.82
C ASP A 3 30.26 -8.36 34.79
N PRO A 4 29.12 -8.99 35.14
CA PRO A 4 28.37 -9.88 34.26
C PRO A 4 27.06 -9.23 33.75
N SER A 5 27.12 -8.17 32.95
CA SER A 5 25.89 -7.57 32.42
C SER A 5 26.02 -6.88 31.07
N LEU A 6 26.46 -7.59 30.02
CA LEU A 6 26.15 -7.26 28.62
C LEU A 6 26.26 -8.51 27.73
N VAL A 7 25.20 -9.31 27.67
CA VAL A 7 25.03 -10.31 26.59
C VAL A 7 23.71 -10.02 25.91
N LEU A 8 23.73 -9.08 24.96
CA LEU A 8 22.68 -8.97 23.96
C LEU A 8 22.70 -10.27 23.16
N HIS A 9 21.64 -11.06 23.32
CA HIS A 9 21.45 -12.32 22.60
C HIS A 9 21.29 -12.02 21.10
N ARG A 10 22.42 -11.96 20.39
CA ARG A 10 22.47 -11.89 18.93
C ARG A 10 21.78 -13.15 18.41
N ILE A 11 20.64 -12.98 17.73
CA ILE A 11 19.99 -14.08 17.03
C ILE A 11 21.02 -14.65 16.04
N PRO A 12 21.36 -15.95 16.10
CA PRO A 12 22.37 -16.51 15.22
C PRO A 12 21.87 -16.40 13.78
N GLU A 13 22.71 -15.91 12.88
CA GLU A 13 22.39 -15.68 11.46
C GLU A 13 21.89 -16.97 10.75
N THR A 14 22.24 -18.13 11.31
CA THR A 14 21.76 -19.45 10.90
C THR A 14 20.24 -19.61 11.00
N LEU A 15 19.59 -18.98 11.97
CA LEU A 15 18.13 -19.04 12.15
C LEU A 15 17.41 -18.22 11.08
N VAL A 16 18.01 -17.10 10.66
CA VAL A 16 17.47 -16.25 9.59
C VAL A 16 17.63 -16.95 8.23
N GLU A 17 18.78 -17.59 7.98
CA GLU A 17 18.98 -18.39 6.76
C GLU A 17 18.06 -19.61 6.70
N ALA A 18 17.86 -20.31 7.82
CA ALA A 18 16.94 -21.45 7.90
C ALA A 18 15.49 -21.03 7.59
N LEU A 19 15.04 -19.87 8.11
CA LEU A 19 13.71 -19.35 7.82
C LEU A 19 13.58 -18.95 6.34
N MET A 20 14.61 -18.32 5.76
CA MET A 20 14.65 -17.91 4.37
C MET A 20 14.72 -19.09 3.39
N MET A 21 15.36 -20.20 3.77
CA MET A 21 15.36 -21.45 3.01
C MET A 21 14.01 -22.18 3.10
N SER A 22 13.36 -22.19 4.27
CA SER A 22 12.05 -22.84 4.45
C SER A 22 10.94 -22.15 3.66
N LEU A 23 11.00 -20.82 3.51
CA LEU A 23 10.10 -20.03 2.66
C LEU A 23 10.35 -20.19 1.15
N ARG A 24 11.55 -20.63 0.74
CA ARG A 24 11.85 -20.92 -0.68
C ARG A 24 11.37 -22.31 -1.11
N LYS A 25 11.43 -23.31 -0.22
CA LYS A 25 10.94 -24.67 -0.53
C LYS A 25 9.45 -24.71 -0.86
N SER A 26 8.61 -23.94 -0.14
CA SER A 26 7.16 -23.90 -0.42
C SER A 26 6.79 -23.25 -1.76
N LYS A 27 7.66 -22.40 -2.32
CA LYS A 27 7.42 -21.71 -3.59
C LYS A 27 7.83 -22.55 -4.81
N VAL A 28 8.83 -23.42 -4.67
CA VAL A 28 9.32 -24.27 -5.76
C VAL A 28 8.38 -25.45 -6.01
N GLU A 29 7.76 -26.01 -4.95
CA GLU A 29 6.78 -27.09 -5.09
C GLU A 29 5.47 -26.63 -5.77
N GLU A 30 5.05 -25.38 -5.54
CA GLU A 30 3.87 -24.78 -6.16
C GLU A 30 4.03 -24.56 -7.69
N LEU A 31 5.28 -24.48 -8.18
CA LEU A 31 5.59 -24.24 -9.60
C LEU A 31 5.76 -25.53 -10.42
N GLN A 32 6.02 -26.67 -9.78
CA GLN A 32 6.16 -27.97 -10.45
C GLN A 32 4.82 -28.66 -10.74
N LEU A 33 3.78 -28.37 -9.95
CA LEU A 33 2.43 -28.93 -10.15
C LEU A 33 1.61 -28.22 -11.24
N ARG A 34 2.03 -27.04 -11.70
CA ARG A 34 1.30 -26.25 -12.72
C ARG A 34 1.71 -26.51 -14.17
N THR A 35 2.79 -27.27 -14.41
CA THR A 35 3.32 -27.51 -15.76
C THR A 35 2.92 -28.88 -16.35
N SER A 36 2.15 -29.70 -15.64
CA SER A 36 1.84 -31.08 -16.06
C SER A 36 0.51 -31.26 -16.82
N VAL A 37 -0.26 -30.20 -17.09
CA VAL A 37 -1.50 -30.32 -17.89
C VAL A 37 -1.38 -29.47 -19.15
N LEU A 38 -0.99 -30.14 -20.23
CA LEU A 38 -1.42 -30.00 -21.64
C LEU A 38 -0.28 -30.47 -22.57
N LYS A 39 -0.28 -31.76 -22.94
CA LYS A 39 0.40 -32.27 -24.14
C LYS A 39 -0.63 -32.61 -25.22
N PRO A 40 -0.40 -32.24 -26.50
CA PRO A 40 -1.33 -32.49 -27.61
C PRO A 40 -0.93 -33.74 -28.42
N LYS A 41 -1.91 -34.54 -28.86
CA LYS A 41 -1.86 -35.54 -29.97
C LYS A 41 -3.33 -35.82 -30.36
N SER A 42 -3.83 -35.97 -31.59
CA SER A 42 -3.40 -35.99 -33.00
C SER A 42 -4.71 -36.22 -33.80
N LYS A 43 -5.04 -35.63 -34.96
CA LYS A 43 -4.71 -36.07 -36.34
C LYS A 43 -5.52 -35.21 -37.34
N VAL A 44 -4.96 -35.10 -38.55
CA VAL A 44 -5.31 -34.34 -39.77
C VAL A 44 -6.73 -34.57 -40.30
N VAL A 45 -7.41 -33.49 -40.75
CA VAL A 45 -8.18 -33.37 -42.02
C VAL A 45 -8.28 -31.88 -42.41
N VAL A 46 -7.82 -31.52 -43.61
CA VAL A 46 -8.14 -30.22 -44.25
C VAL A 46 -9.35 -30.42 -45.17
N PRO A 47 -10.25 -29.44 -45.27
CA PRO A 47 -10.53 -28.95 -46.61
C PRO A 47 -10.79 -27.44 -46.72
N SER A 48 -10.27 -26.91 -47.84
CA SER A 48 -10.90 -25.97 -48.79
C SER A 48 -11.30 -24.55 -48.36
N MET A 49 -10.73 -23.57 -49.07
CA MET A 49 -11.03 -22.14 -48.95
C MET A 49 -12.34 -21.73 -49.63
N ARG A 50 -13.14 -20.90 -48.95
CA ARG A 50 -13.93 -19.72 -49.43
C ARG A 50 -15.25 -19.56 -48.67
N LYS A 51 -15.36 -18.49 -47.88
CA LYS A 51 -16.53 -17.60 -47.68
C LYS A 51 -16.09 -16.51 -46.67
N LEU A 52 -15.79 -15.30 -47.13
CA LEU A 52 -16.71 -14.15 -47.28
C LEU A 52 -17.24 -13.62 -45.93
N LEU A 53 -16.73 -12.43 -45.59
CA LEU A 53 -17.33 -11.31 -44.85
C LEU A 53 -18.50 -11.64 -43.90
N THR A 54 -18.31 -11.42 -42.60
CA THR A 54 -19.27 -10.70 -41.76
C THR A 54 -18.62 -10.31 -40.43
N THR A 55 -18.91 -9.07 -40.04
CA THR A 55 -18.79 -8.46 -38.71
C THR A 55 -18.84 -9.43 -37.54
N GLU A 56 -17.98 -9.25 -36.54
CA GLU A 56 -18.42 -9.07 -35.15
C GLU A 56 -17.27 -8.47 -34.33
N GLN A 57 -17.46 -7.20 -33.97
CA GLN A 57 -16.68 -6.51 -32.94
C GLN A 57 -16.89 -7.24 -31.61
N SER A 58 -15.93 -8.06 -31.19
CA SER A 58 -15.86 -8.50 -29.79
C SER A 58 -14.81 -7.67 -29.06
N ASN A 59 -15.13 -6.38 -28.85
CA ASN A 59 -14.61 -5.66 -27.69
C ASN A 59 -15.18 -6.34 -26.44
N LYS A 60 -14.53 -7.42 -26.00
CA LYS A 60 -14.75 -7.98 -24.67
C LYS A 60 -14.15 -6.98 -23.68
N ALA A 61 -14.95 -5.95 -23.38
CA ALA A 61 -14.81 -5.21 -22.16
C ALA A 61 -14.90 -6.23 -21.03
N SER A 62 -13.73 -6.65 -20.53
CA SER A 62 -13.61 -7.31 -19.25
C SER A 62 -14.21 -6.34 -18.24
N LYS A 63 -15.50 -6.51 -17.92
CA LYS A 63 -16.12 -5.97 -16.72
C LYS A 63 -15.15 -6.32 -15.59
N SER A 64 -14.51 -5.31 -15.04
CA SER A 64 -13.59 -5.46 -13.93
C SER A 64 -14.34 -6.19 -12.83
N VAL A 65 -13.91 -7.41 -12.54
CA VAL A 65 -14.20 -8.04 -11.25
C VAL A 65 -13.83 -6.99 -10.22
N GLY A 66 -14.82 -6.45 -9.51
CA GLY A 66 -14.70 -5.22 -8.76
C GLY A 66 -13.51 -5.29 -7.79
N ARG A 67 -12.38 -4.70 -8.18
CA ARG A 67 -11.22 -4.57 -7.31
C ARG A 67 -11.70 -3.72 -6.15
N LYS A 68 -11.83 -4.32 -4.96
CA LYS A 68 -12.15 -3.58 -3.73
C LYS A 68 -10.91 -2.79 -3.35
N LEU A 69 -10.76 -1.61 -3.95
CA LEU A 69 -9.74 -0.66 -3.53
C LEU A 69 -10.09 -0.14 -2.13
N PRO A 70 -9.09 0.13 -1.27
CA PRO A 70 -9.33 0.73 0.04
C PRO A 70 -9.95 2.13 -0.04
N VAL A 71 -9.80 2.79 -1.20
CA VAL A 71 -10.24 4.15 -1.47
C VAL A 71 -11.00 4.18 -2.80
N PRO A 72 -12.11 4.92 -2.93
CA PRO A 72 -12.81 5.12 -4.20
C PRO A 72 -11.90 5.69 -5.29
N SER A 73 -12.00 5.17 -6.51
CA SER A 73 -11.16 5.60 -7.65
C SER A 73 -11.25 7.10 -7.94
N ASN A 74 -12.44 7.69 -7.81
CA ASN A 74 -12.63 9.13 -8.01
C ASN A 74 -11.80 9.97 -7.04
N GLN A 75 -11.75 9.59 -5.75
CA GLN A 75 -10.95 10.30 -4.76
C GLN A 75 -9.45 10.20 -5.06
N ILE A 76 -8.98 9.03 -5.49
CA ILE A 76 -7.59 8.84 -5.90
C ILE A 76 -7.26 9.78 -7.07
N ARG A 77 -8.15 9.84 -8.08
CA ARG A 77 -8.00 10.73 -9.22
C ARG A 77 -7.93 12.20 -8.80
N ASP A 78 -8.83 12.64 -7.92
CA ASP A 78 -8.91 14.04 -7.46
C ASP A 78 -7.65 14.45 -6.68
N ILE A 79 -7.17 13.58 -5.78
CA ILE A 79 -5.93 13.80 -5.03
C ILE A 79 -4.74 13.92 -5.98
N VAL A 80 -4.60 12.98 -6.92
CA VAL A 80 -3.49 13.00 -7.88
C VAL A 80 -3.57 14.24 -8.77
N GLN A 81 -4.76 14.60 -9.25
CA GLN A 81 -4.95 15.78 -10.09
C GLN A 81 -4.65 17.08 -9.35
N HIS A 82 -4.89 17.14 -8.04
CA HIS A 82 -4.52 18.28 -7.20
C HIS A 82 -2.99 18.42 -7.08
N HIS A 83 -2.27 17.31 -6.94
CA HIS A 83 -0.80 17.32 -6.81
C HIS A 83 -0.05 17.34 -8.14
N CYS A 84 -0.71 16.98 -9.24
CA CYS A 84 -0.14 16.98 -10.58
C CYS A 84 -0.75 18.11 -11.42
N SER A 85 0.08 19.03 -11.90
CA SER A 85 -0.38 20.11 -12.78
C SER A 85 -0.89 19.65 -14.16
N ASN A 86 -0.62 18.39 -14.54
CA ASN A 86 -0.93 17.83 -15.85
C ASN A 86 -2.22 16.99 -15.86
N LYS A 87 -2.84 16.86 -17.04
CA LYS A 87 -4.00 15.98 -17.23
C LYS A 87 -3.60 14.51 -17.12
N LEU A 88 -4.35 13.76 -16.33
CA LEU A 88 -4.14 12.32 -16.15
C LEU A 88 -4.74 11.51 -17.30
N THR A 89 -3.94 10.62 -17.90
CA THR A 89 -4.43 9.62 -18.86
C THR A 89 -5.11 8.47 -18.12
N LYS A 90 -6.06 7.79 -18.78
CA LYS A 90 -6.79 6.66 -18.17
C LYS A 90 -5.85 5.55 -17.68
N GLY A 91 -4.84 5.19 -18.48
CA GLY A 91 -3.85 4.17 -18.10
C GLY A 91 -2.98 4.58 -16.90
N ALA A 92 -2.68 5.87 -16.73
CA ALA A 92 -1.95 6.35 -15.55
C ALA A 92 -2.79 6.22 -14.28
N VAL A 93 -4.08 6.55 -14.33
CA VAL A 93 -4.99 6.38 -13.19
C VAL A 93 -5.08 4.91 -12.78
N GLU A 94 -5.23 4.00 -13.74
CA GLU A 94 -5.26 2.55 -13.47
C GLU A 94 -3.96 2.03 -12.83
N ALA A 95 -2.80 2.52 -13.28
CA ALA A 95 -1.51 2.17 -12.69
C ALA A 95 -1.35 2.72 -11.26
N ILE A 96 -1.86 3.92 -11.01
CA ILE A 96 -1.86 4.54 -9.68
C ILE A 96 -2.77 3.75 -8.74
N GLU A 97 -3.97 3.35 -9.16
CA GLU A 97 -4.89 2.53 -8.34
C GLU A 97 -4.22 1.23 -7.85
N VAL A 98 -3.53 0.51 -8.75
CA VAL A 98 -2.78 -0.71 -8.39
C VAL A 98 -1.64 -0.40 -7.41
N SER A 99 -0.99 0.75 -7.58
CA SER A 99 0.10 1.18 -6.71
C SER A 99 -0.42 1.56 -5.32
N PHE A 100 -1.58 2.21 -5.24
CA PHE A 100 -2.26 2.54 -3.98
C PHE A 100 -2.65 1.29 -3.21
N GLU A 101 -3.19 0.27 -3.89
CA GLU A 101 -3.53 -1.01 -3.25
C GLU A 101 -2.29 -1.66 -2.62
N LYS A 102 -1.18 -1.71 -3.36
CA LYS A 102 0.10 -2.23 -2.85
C LYS A 102 0.65 -1.39 -1.70
N PHE A 103 0.57 -0.06 -1.82
CA PHE A 103 1.03 0.87 -0.81
C PHE A 103 0.32 0.63 0.52
N PHE A 104 -1.02 0.57 0.54
CA PHE A 104 -1.77 0.30 1.77
C PHE A 104 -1.46 -1.07 2.34
N LYS A 105 -1.32 -2.11 1.51
CA LYS A 105 -0.93 -3.44 1.99
C LYS A 105 0.41 -3.43 2.72
N TYR A 106 1.42 -2.75 2.16
CA TYR A 106 2.74 -2.66 2.79
C TYR A 106 2.73 -1.74 4.01
N LEU A 107 2.02 -0.61 3.93
CA LEU A 107 1.86 0.31 5.05
C LEU A 107 1.22 -0.38 6.26
N CYS A 108 0.13 -1.12 6.07
CA CYS A 108 -0.50 -1.88 7.14
C CYS A 108 0.46 -2.92 7.73
N ARG A 109 1.23 -3.63 6.89
CA ARG A 109 2.24 -4.60 7.37
C ARG A 109 3.31 -3.94 8.23
N ASP A 110 3.77 -2.76 7.82
CA ASP A 110 4.81 -2.00 8.53
C ASP A 110 4.32 -1.49 9.88
N VAL A 111 3.11 -0.92 9.91
CA VAL A 111 2.47 -0.45 11.16
C VAL A 111 2.27 -1.62 12.12
N MET A 112 1.77 -2.76 11.63
CA MET A 112 1.60 -3.96 12.46
C MET A 112 2.92 -4.47 13.02
N ALA A 113 3.99 -4.49 12.22
CA ALA A 113 5.30 -4.93 12.68
C ALA A 113 5.84 -4.03 13.80
N ILE A 114 5.67 -2.71 13.70
CA ILE A 114 6.08 -1.76 14.76
C ILE A 114 5.24 -1.95 16.02
N CYS A 115 3.92 -2.07 15.87
CA CYS A 115 3.00 -2.30 16.99
C CYS A 115 3.35 -3.60 17.75
N LEU A 116 3.58 -4.70 17.02
CA LEU A 116 3.99 -5.99 17.56
C LEU A 116 5.38 -5.94 18.20
N HIS A 117 6.33 -5.20 17.62
CA HIS A 117 7.65 -5.03 18.21
C HIS A 117 7.60 -4.33 19.57
N ALA A 118 6.65 -3.41 19.75
CA ALA A 118 6.38 -2.77 21.04
C ALA A 118 5.50 -3.62 21.98
N GLY A 119 5.15 -4.86 21.60
CA GLY A 119 4.29 -5.76 22.38
C GLY A 119 2.83 -5.32 22.45
N LYS A 120 2.42 -4.34 21.64
CA LYS A 120 1.06 -3.80 21.63
C LYS A 120 0.18 -4.58 20.64
N LYS A 121 -1.12 -4.60 20.93
CA LYS A 121 -2.15 -5.11 20.00
C LYS A 121 -2.91 -3.99 19.30
N ILE A 122 -2.80 -2.76 19.80
CA ILE A 122 -3.52 -1.58 19.34
C ILE A 122 -2.51 -0.59 18.77
N VAL A 123 -2.77 -0.15 17.54
CA VAL A 123 -1.94 0.85 16.87
C VAL A 123 -2.15 2.21 17.55
N THR A 124 -1.06 2.81 18.00
CA THR A 124 -1.03 4.14 18.63
C THR A 124 -0.52 5.19 17.65
N GLN A 125 -0.80 6.47 17.89
CA GLN A 125 -0.27 7.58 17.10
C GLN A 125 1.27 7.55 16.98
N ALA A 126 1.97 7.18 18.05
CA ALA A 126 3.43 7.05 18.05
C ALA A 126 3.94 6.01 17.03
N ASP A 127 3.18 4.94 16.79
CA ASP A 127 3.57 3.89 15.84
C ASP A 127 3.45 4.42 14.40
N ILE A 128 2.42 5.23 14.11
CA ILE A 128 2.26 5.93 12.82
C ILE A 128 3.34 7.00 12.64
N GLU A 129 3.65 7.77 13.67
CA GLU A 129 4.73 8.76 13.64
C GLU A 129 6.08 8.10 13.32
N LEU A 130 6.34 6.93 13.89
CA LEU A 130 7.56 6.17 13.61
C LEU A 130 7.63 5.68 12.15
N VAL A 131 6.51 5.20 11.59
CA VAL A 131 6.44 4.86 10.15
C VAL A 131 6.74 6.08 9.29
N MET A 132 6.14 7.23 9.60
CA MET A 132 6.34 8.46 8.83
C MET A 132 7.77 9.00 8.95
N LYS A 133 8.43 8.84 10.10
CA LYS A 133 9.88 9.11 10.26
C LYS A 133 10.72 8.19 9.38
N ARG A 134 10.39 6.89 9.35
CA ARG A 134 11.09 5.90 8.51
C ARG A 134 10.93 6.19 7.01
N GLN A 135 9.76 6.65 6.60
CA GLN A 135 9.46 7.11 5.24
C GLN A 135 10.03 8.50 4.93
N ARG A 136 10.69 9.15 5.90
CA ARG A 136 11.31 10.48 5.79
C ARG A 136 10.31 11.62 5.51
N PHE A 137 9.03 11.41 5.83
CA PHE A 137 8.05 12.50 5.82
C PHE A 137 8.26 13.42 7.02
N ILE A 138 8.49 12.84 8.19
CA ILE A 138 8.85 13.57 9.40
C ILE A 138 10.37 13.66 9.47
N LYS A 139 10.87 14.88 9.63
CA LYS A 139 12.29 15.23 9.74
C LYS A 139 12.45 16.19 10.91
N ASP A 140 13.69 16.48 11.30
CA ASP A 140 13.97 17.47 12.36
C ASP A 140 13.35 18.84 12.03
N ASN A 141 13.31 19.20 10.74
CA ASN A 141 12.72 20.45 10.26
C ASN A 141 11.21 20.38 9.97
N LYS A 142 10.59 19.19 9.98
CA LYS A 142 9.15 18.99 9.67
C LYS A 142 8.53 18.01 10.65
N SER A 143 7.82 18.55 11.65
CA SER A 143 7.09 17.76 12.63
C SER A 143 5.77 17.21 12.08
N LEU A 144 5.20 16.21 12.75
CA LEU A 144 3.90 15.63 12.40
C LEU A 144 2.78 16.69 12.39
N GLN A 145 2.81 17.62 13.34
CA GLN A 145 1.80 18.69 13.44
C GLN A 145 1.80 19.59 12.19
N ILE A 146 2.98 19.99 11.72
CA ILE A 146 3.11 20.81 10.51
C ILE A 146 2.55 20.07 9.28
N LEU A 147 2.79 18.76 9.18
CA LEU A 147 2.23 17.95 8.09
C LEU A 147 0.70 17.86 8.17
N ILE A 148 0.14 17.78 9.38
CA ILE A 148 -1.31 17.77 9.59
C ILE A 148 -1.90 19.12 9.14
N GLU A 149 -1.29 20.24 9.53
CA GLU A 149 -1.76 21.57 9.15
C GLU A 149 -1.77 21.81 7.63
N GLN A 150 -0.75 21.29 6.93
CA GLN A 150 -0.58 21.47 5.49
C GLN A 150 -1.51 20.58 4.65
N ASN A 151 -1.77 19.35 5.10
CA ASN A 151 -2.44 18.34 4.27
C ASN A 151 -3.88 18.02 4.70
N PHE A 152 -4.31 18.47 5.89
CA PHE A 152 -5.66 18.17 6.38
C PHE A 152 -6.56 19.42 6.40
N PRO A 153 -7.85 19.26 6.02
CA PRO A 153 -8.90 20.23 6.29
C PRO A 153 -9.00 20.59 7.77
N LEU A 154 -9.52 21.79 8.06
CA LEU A 154 -9.53 22.37 9.41
C LEU A 154 -10.27 21.47 10.41
N GLU A 155 -11.36 20.84 9.99
CA GLU A 155 -12.21 19.97 10.81
C GLU A 155 -11.41 18.78 11.36
N TYR A 156 -10.54 18.20 10.54
CA TYR A 156 -9.71 17.07 10.95
C TYR A 156 -8.54 17.50 11.83
N ARG A 157 -7.98 18.70 11.63
CA ARG A 157 -6.87 19.18 12.47
C ARG A 157 -7.25 19.31 13.94
N GLN A 158 -8.50 19.71 14.21
CA GLN A 158 -9.02 19.87 15.57
C GLN A 158 -8.99 18.55 16.38
N LEU A 159 -9.03 17.39 15.69
CA LEU A 159 -8.95 16.08 16.32
C LEU A 159 -7.52 15.73 16.79
N PHE A 160 -6.50 16.28 16.12
CA PHE A 160 -5.10 15.92 16.37
C PHE A 160 -4.33 17.01 17.12
N ILE A 161 -4.77 18.26 17.06
CA ILE A 161 -4.11 19.42 17.68
C ILE A 161 -5.08 20.04 18.68
N PRO A 162 -4.95 19.72 19.99
CA PRO A 162 -5.91 20.12 21.02
C PRO A 162 -6.08 21.63 21.23
N VAL A 163 -5.26 22.49 20.61
CA VAL A 163 -5.11 23.92 20.99
C VAL A 163 -5.51 24.91 19.88
N ALA A 164 -6.01 24.45 18.73
CA ALA A 164 -6.41 25.36 17.63
C ALA A 164 -7.74 26.13 17.87
N SER A 165 -8.18 26.31 19.11
CA SER A 165 -9.31 27.15 19.52
C SER A 165 -8.89 28.44 20.27
N SER A 166 -7.59 28.66 20.51
CA SER A 166 -7.14 29.72 21.43
C SER A 166 -7.01 31.13 20.85
N VAL A 167 -7.47 31.42 19.62
CA VAL A 167 -7.40 32.77 19.04
C VAL A 167 -8.78 33.43 18.84
N THR A 168 -9.87 32.66 18.82
CA THR A 168 -11.19 33.20 18.42
C THR A 168 -12.10 33.63 19.58
N LEU A 169 -11.69 33.49 20.85
CA LEU A 169 -12.52 33.86 22.02
C LEU A 169 -12.04 35.11 22.80
N LYS A 170 -11.16 35.95 22.23
CA LYS A 170 -10.68 37.18 22.92
C LYS A 170 -10.92 38.49 22.18
N GLN A 171 -12.03 38.59 21.44
CA GLN A 171 -12.54 39.87 20.89
C GLN A 171 -14.07 39.88 20.94
N ARG A 172 -14.66 39.72 22.14
CA ARG A 172 -16.10 39.97 22.36
C ARG A 172 -16.41 40.25 23.83
N LYS A 173 -15.67 41.20 24.42
CA LYS A 173 -16.08 41.85 25.69
C LYS A 173 -15.51 43.26 25.76
N LYS A 174 -16.05 44.13 24.92
CA LYS A 174 -16.09 45.59 25.08
C LYS A 174 -17.27 46.07 24.23
N ASN A 175 -18.41 46.22 24.90
CA ASN A 175 -19.47 47.19 24.68
C ASN A 175 -20.37 47.10 25.92
#